data_AF-A0A7J2MWC8-F1
#
_entry.id   AF-A0A7J2MWC8-F1
#
_cell.length_a   1.000
_cell.length_b   1.000
_cell.length_c   1.000
_cell.angle_alpha   90.00
_cell.angle_beta   90.00
_cell.angle_gamma   90.00
#
_symmetry.space_group_name_H-M   'P 1'
#
loop_
_entity.id
_entity.type
_entity.pdbx_description
1 polymer ?
#
loop_
_entity_poly.entity_id
_entity_poly.type
_entity_poly.pdbx_seq_one_letter_code
_entity_poly.pdbx_strand_id
1 'polypeptide(L)'
;MIEMSLGEKVKGFLFNPTDAFNAVKAEDLGEAFKYFLILLLIFSILFSIIVGIIGTTMTFPWATPASLPLGITAGGPLAVILFFISAFVGGLIAVIVGSLWLHIWVYLVGGRKGLTQTMKAVMYSCTPTFVIGWIPF
;
A
#
# COMPACT_ATOMS: atom_id res chain seq x y z
N MET A 1 -14.98 20.02 12.11
CA MET A 1 -14.04 19.05 12.71
C MET A 1 -12.64 19.47 12.27
N ILE A 2 -11.66 19.46 13.16
CA ILE A 2 -10.27 19.74 12.77
C ILE A 2 -9.77 18.50 12.03
N GLU A 3 -9.42 18.64 10.75
CA GLU A 3 -8.80 17.56 9.99
C GLU A 3 -7.45 17.23 10.62
N MET A 4 -7.24 15.97 11.00
CA MET A 4 -5.93 15.51 11.44
C MET A 4 -4.93 15.66 10.29
N SER A 5 -3.76 16.20 10.59
CA SER A 5 -2.65 16.22 9.63
C SER A 5 -2.21 14.81 9.24
N LEU A 6 -1.48 14.69 8.12
CA LEU A 6 -0.94 13.42 7.64
C LEU A 6 -0.13 12.68 8.72
N GLY A 7 0.73 13.41 9.44
CA GLY A 7 1.58 12.85 10.49
C GLY A 7 0.79 12.36 11.70
N GLU A 8 -0.25 13.09 12.12
CA GLU A 8 -1.15 12.67 13.19
C GLU A 8 -1.93 11.40 12.82
N LYS A 9 -2.41 11.31 11.57
CA LYS A 9 -3.08 10.10 11.07
C LYS A 9 -2.12 8.91 11.05
N VAL A 10 -0.92 9.06 10.50
CA VAL A 10 0.11 8.00 10.50
C VAL A 10 0.43 7.53 11.92
N LYS A 11 0.73 8.46 12.83
CA LYS A 11 1.00 8.14 14.24
C LYS A 11 -0.19 7.44 14.90
N GLY A 12 -1.41 7.93 14.64
CA GLY A 12 -2.65 7.35 15.14
C GLY A 12 -2.82 5.91 14.70
N PHE A 13 -2.76 5.62 13.40
CA PHE A 13 -2.94 4.26 12.89
C PHE A 13 -1.83 3.28 13.31
N LEU A 14 -0.61 3.77 13.55
CA LEU A 14 0.49 2.91 14.01
C LEU A 14 0.41 2.58 15.50
N PHE A 15 0.01 3.53 16.35
CA PHE A 15 0.14 3.38 17.80
C PHE A 15 -1.20 3.35 18.55
N ASN A 16 -2.24 3.99 18.03
CA ASN A 16 -3.57 4.07 18.64
C ASN A 16 -4.68 3.85 17.60
N PRO A 17 -4.72 2.68 16.92
CA PRO A 17 -5.55 2.47 15.74
C PRO A 17 -7.05 2.64 16.02
N THR A 18 -7.53 2.22 17.19
CA THR A 18 -8.95 2.38 17.57
C THR A 18 -9.37 3.86 17.60
N ASP A 19 -8.56 4.71 18.23
CA ASP A 19 -8.83 6.14 18.34
C ASP A 19 -8.73 6.81 16.97
N ALA A 20 -7.73 6.42 16.16
CA ALA A 20 -7.57 6.91 14.80
C ALA A 20 -8.78 6.57 13.91
N PHE A 21 -9.24 5.32 13.92
CA PHE A 21 -10.42 4.89 13.17
C PHE A 21 -11.70 5.61 13.63
N ASN A 22 -11.81 5.89 14.93
CA ASN A 22 -12.92 6.67 15.47
C ASN A 22 -12.86 8.14 14.99
N ALA A 23 -11.68 8.74 14.95
CA ALA A 23 -11.47 10.12 14.52
C ALA A 23 -11.80 10.33 13.03
N VAL A 24 -11.41 9.39 12.17
CA VAL A 24 -11.66 9.49 10.71
C VAL A 24 -13.02 8.94 10.26
N LYS A 25 -13.85 8.47 11.19
CA LYS A 25 -15.11 7.78 10.88
C LYS A 25 -16.05 8.61 10.00
N ALA A 26 -16.09 9.91 10.24
CA ALA A 26 -16.94 10.88 9.53
C ALA A 26 -16.30 11.48 8.27
N GLU A 27 -15.02 11.18 7.98
CA GLU A 27 -14.38 11.59 6.72
C GLU A 27 -15.05 10.91 5.53
N ASP A 28 -15.07 11.58 4.38
CA ASP A 28 -15.57 10.99 3.14
C ASP A 28 -14.56 10.02 2.50
N LEU A 29 -14.96 9.39 1.40
CA LEU A 29 -14.10 8.44 0.68
C LEU A 29 -12.91 9.15 0.01
N GLY A 30 -13.08 10.39 -0.44
CA GLY A 30 -12.04 11.18 -1.09
C GLY A 30 -10.88 11.48 -0.14
N GLU A 31 -11.17 11.83 1.12
CA GLU A 31 -10.15 12.06 2.14
C GLU A 31 -9.37 10.78 2.48
N ALA A 32 -10.06 9.64 2.59
CA ALA A 32 -9.41 8.34 2.78
C ALA A 32 -8.52 7.98 1.58
N PHE A 33 -9.01 8.22 0.36
CA PHE A 33 -8.28 7.92 -0.87
C PHE A 33 -7.07 8.83 -1.05
N LYS A 34 -7.18 10.13 -0.74
CA LYS A 34 -6.06 11.08 -0.76
C LYS A 34 -4.97 10.68 0.21
N TYR A 35 -5.34 10.34 1.44
CA TYR A 35 -4.41 9.83 2.46
C TYR A 35 -3.69 8.55 1.99
N PHE A 36 -4.47 7.58 1.49
CA PHE A 36 -3.96 6.34 0.94
C PHE A 36 -2.99 6.57 -0.23
N LEU A 37 -3.35 7.45 -1.17
CA LEU A 37 -2.58 7.73 -2.37
C LEU A 37 -1.21 8.35 -2.05
N ILE A 38 -1.17 9.27 -1.07
CA ILE A 38 0.08 9.87 -0.59
C ILE A 38 0.99 8.79 -0.02
N LEU A 39 0.47 7.93 0.86
CA LEU A 39 1.28 6.87 1.46
C LEU A 39 1.70 5.80 0.46
N LEU A 40 0.82 5.41 -0.45
CA LEU A 40 1.13 4.44 -1.51
C LEU A 40 2.24 4.97 -2.43
N LEU A 41 2.23 6.26 -2.77
CA LEU A 41 3.28 6.86 -3.58
C LEU A 41 4.63 6.78 -2.88
N ILE A 42 4.69 7.20 -1.61
CA ILE A 42 5.92 7.14 -0.80
C ILE A 42 6.41 5.69 -0.69
N PHE A 43 5.52 4.76 -0.34
CA PHE A 43 5.83 3.34 -0.24
C PHE A 43 6.38 2.78 -1.56
N SER A 44 5.73 3.08 -2.69
CA SER A 44 6.15 2.56 -4.00
C SER A 44 7.53 3.06 -4.39
N ILE A 45 7.85 4.32 -4.10
CA ILE A 45 9.20 4.88 -4.31
C ILE A 45 10.22 4.13 -3.45
N LEU A 46 10.00 4.06 -2.14
CA LEU A 46 10.92 3.40 -1.20
C LEU A 46 11.12 1.93 -1.54
N PHE A 47 10.02 1.20 -1.75
CA PHE A 47 10.03 -0.22 -2.10
C PHE A 47 10.80 -0.47 -3.40
N SER A 48 10.56 0.34 -4.44
CA SER A 48 11.24 0.15 -5.73
C SER A 48 12.75 0.35 -5.66
N ILE A 49 13.21 1.32 -4.86
CA ILE A 49 14.63 1.58 -4.63
C ILE A 49 15.26 0.42 -3.86
N ILE A 50 14.64 -0.01 -2.75
CA ILE A 50 15.14 -1.09 -1.92
C ILE A 50 15.22 -2.41 -2.71
N VAL A 51 14.16 -2.78 -3.42
CA VAL A 51 14.14 -3.99 -4.25
C VAL A 51 15.13 -3.88 -5.41
N GLY A 52 15.32 -2.69 -5.99
CA GLY A 52 16.36 -2.45 -6.98
C GLY A 52 17.76 -2.74 -6.43
N ILE A 53 18.09 -2.19 -5.27
CA ILE A 53 19.39 -2.39 -4.61
C ILE A 53 19.58 -3.86 -4.23
N ILE A 54 18.59 -4.49 -3.59
CA ILE A 54 18.67 -5.91 -3.21
C ILE A 54 18.79 -6.78 -4.45
N GLY A 55 18.03 -6.49 -5.51
CA GLY A 55 18.10 -7.20 -6.79
C GLY A 55 19.49 -7.19 -7.42
N THR A 56 20.28 -6.11 -7.26
CA THR A 56 21.68 -6.09 -7.75
C THR A 56 22.62 -7.03 -6.97
N THR A 57 22.30 -7.32 -5.70
CA THR A 57 23.17 -8.09 -4.80
C THR A 57 22.75 -9.55 -4.68
N MET A 58 21.45 -9.84 -4.80
CA MET A 58 20.90 -11.18 -4.88
C MET A 58 20.85 -11.63 -6.34
N THR A 59 21.93 -12.22 -6.82
CA THR A 59 21.89 -13.01 -8.05
C THR A 59 20.98 -14.22 -7.78
N PHE A 60 19.72 -14.14 -8.21
CA PHE A 60 18.87 -15.32 -8.26
C PHE A 60 19.59 -16.36 -9.14
N PRO A 61 20.01 -17.53 -8.62
CA PRO A 61 20.81 -18.49 -9.39
C PRO A 61 20.07 -19.03 -10.63
N TRP A 62 18.74 -18.87 -10.67
CA TRP A 62 17.86 -19.23 -11.77
C TRP A 62 17.65 -18.10 -12.80
N ALA A 63 18.01 -16.85 -12.47
CA ALA A 63 17.93 -15.70 -13.36
C ALA A 63 19.25 -15.54 -14.12
N THR A 64 19.49 -16.43 -15.09
CA THR A 64 20.58 -16.22 -16.04
C THR A 64 20.25 -15.04 -16.96
N PRO A 65 21.23 -14.26 -17.45
CA PRO A 65 21.01 -13.14 -18.37
C PRO A 65 20.21 -13.51 -19.64
N ALA A 66 20.15 -14.80 -19.98
CA ALA A 66 19.42 -15.33 -21.12
C ALA A 66 17.91 -15.57 -20.86
N SER A 67 17.46 -15.56 -19.60
CA SER A 67 16.07 -15.91 -19.22
C SER A 67 15.11 -14.72 -19.14
N LEU A 68 15.62 -13.49 -19.16
CA LEU A 68 14.82 -12.27 -19.09
C LEU A 68 14.98 -11.48 -20.40
N PRO A 69 14.00 -11.55 -21.33
CA PRO A 69 13.98 -10.63 -22.45
C PRO A 69 13.81 -9.21 -21.88
N LEU A 70 14.48 -8.23 -22.49
CA LEU A 70 14.45 -6.78 -22.16
C LEU A 70 15.53 -6.21 -21.22
N GLY A 71 16.65 -6.89 -20.99
CA GLY A 71 17.75 -6.29 -20.20
C GLY A 71 17.37 -6.01 -18.75
N ILE A 72 16.38 -6.75 -18.23
CA ILE A 72 15.97 -6.77 -16.83
C ILE A 72 17.02 -7.58 -16.07
N THR A 73 18.24 -7.06 -15.93
CA THR A 73 19.14 -7.54 -14.88
C THR A 73 18.52 -7.09 -13.56
N ALA A 74 18.37 -8.02 -12.62
CA ALA A 74 17.91 -7.69 -11.27
C ALA A 74 18.74 -6.50 -10.74
N GLY A 75 18.06 -5.35 -10.56
CA GLY A 75 18.66 -4.12 -10.05
C GLY A 75 19.20 -3.09 -11.04
N GLY A 76 18.92 -3.20 -12.34
CA GLY A 76 19.13 -2.10 -13.29
C GLY A 76 18.10 -0.95 -13.13
N PRO A 77 18.36 0.27 -13.65
CA PRO A 77 17.42 1.40 -13.57
C PRO A 77 16.02 1.09 -14.13
N LEU A 78 15.95 0.27 -15.18
CA LEU A 78 14.68 -0.19 -15.76
C LEU A 78 13.89 -1.07 -14.79
N ALA A 79 14.57 -1.92 -14.01
CA ALA A 79 13.93 -2.77 -13.00
C ALA A 79 13.30 -1.93 -11.89
N VAL A 80 13.99 -0.89 -11.41
CA VAL A 80 13.45 0.06 -10.41
C VAL A 80 12.16 0.70 -10.92
N ILE A 81 12.15 1.18 -12.17
CA ILE A 81 10.96 1.78 -12.79
C ILE A 81 9.81 0.77 -12.86
N LEU A 82 10.09 -0.46 -13.30
CA LEU A 82 9.08 -1.52 -13.38
C LEU A 82 8.53 -1.90 -12.01
N PHE A 83 9.37 -1.99 -10.97
CA PHE A 83 8.91 -2.26 -9.61
C PHE A 83 8.09 -1.11 -9.03
N PHE A 84 8.47 0.14 -9.30
CA PHE A 84 7.69 1.31 -8.91
C PHE A 84 6.29 1.25 -9.53
N ILE A 85 6.20 1.08 -10.86
CA ILE A 85 4.93 1.00 -11.57
C ILE A 85 4.10 -0.17 -11.03
N SER A 86 4.72 -1.34 -10.84
CA SER A 86 4.05 -2.54 -10.34
C SER A 86 3.51 -2.34 -8.92
N ALA A 87 4.30 -1.74 -8.02
CA ALA A 87 3.88 -1.48 -6.64
C ALA A 87 2.75 -0.44 -6.59
N PHE A 88 2.87 0.64 -7.36
CA PHE A 88 1.89 1.73 -7.36
C PHE A 88 0.56 1.30 -7.98
N VAL A 89 0.60 0.74 -9.20
CA VAL A 89 -0.60 0.26 -9.90
C VAL A 89 -1.18 -0.96 -9.16
N GLY A 90 -0.31 -1.87 -8.72
CA GLY A 90 -0.71 -3.03 -7.92
C GLY A 90 -1.41 -2.64 -6.63
N GLY A 91 -0.92 -1.62 -5.92
CA GLY A 91 -1.57 -1.09 -4.70
C GLY A 91 -2.96 -0.51 -4.98
N LEU A 92 -3.13 0.23 -6.08
CA LEU A 92 -4.45 0.75 -6.49
C LEU A 92 -5.45 -0.38 -6.82
N ILE A 93 -4.99 -1.43 -7.50
CA ILE A 93 -5.84 -2.60 -7.80
C ILE A 93 -6.14 -3.36 -6.51
N ALA A 94 -5.12 -3.59 -5.68
CA ALA A 94 -5.23 -4.36 -4.44
C ALA A 94 -6.19 -3.72 -3.44
N VAL A 95 -6.22 -2.39 -3.31
CA VAL A 95 -7.18 -1.74 -2.40
C VAL A 95 -8.62 -1.96 -2.85
N ILE A 96 -8.89 -1.95 -4.17
CA ILE A 96 -10.23 -2.20 -4.71
C ILE A 96 -10.62 -3.67 -4.52
N VAL A 97 -9.78 -4.60 -5.01
CA VAL A 97 -10.06 -6.04 -4.93
C VAL A 97 -10.14 -6.50 -3.47
N GLY A 98 -9.20 -6.05 -2.64
CA GLY A 98 -9.18 -6.35 -1.21
C GLY A 98 -10.39 -5.78 -0.46
N SER A 99 -10.83 -4.57 -0.82
CA SER A 99 -12.07 -4.01 -0.24
C SER A 99 -13.31 -4.79 -0.63
N LEU A 100 -13.43 -5.18 -1.91
CA LEU A 100 -14.55 -5.99 -2.39
C LEU A 100 -14.58 -7.36 -1.70
N TRP A 101 -13.42 -8.03 -1.65
CA TRP A 101 -13.26 -9.31 -0.97
C TRP A 101 -13.61 -9.22 0.51
N LEU A 102 -13.04 -8.24 1.22
CA LEU A 102 -13.35 -8.02 2.64
C LEU A 102 -14.82 -7.66 2.86
N HIS A 103 -15.43 -6.91 1.95
CA HIS A 103 -16.83 -6.51 2.06
C HIS A 103 -17.78 -7.72 2.03
N ILE A 104 -17.45 -8.77 1.28
CA ILE A 104 -18.21 -10.03 1.30
C ILE A 104 -18.26 -10.58 2.73
N TRP A 105 -17.11 -10.69 3.39
CA TRP A 105 -17.02 -11.19 4.77
C TRP A 105 -17.72 -10.28 5.77
N VAL A 106 -17.51 -8.97 5.65
CA VAL A 106 -18.20 -7.95 6.48
C VAL A 106 -19.72 -8.11 6.34
N TYR A 107 -20.21 -8.33 5.13
CA TYR A 107 -21.62 -8.57 4.89
C TYR A 107 -22.11 -9.89 5.50
N LEU A 108 -21.33 -10.98 5.37
CA LEU A 108 -21.69 -12.27 5.96
C LEU A 108 -21.80 -12.21 7.49
N VAL A 109 -20.94 -11.44 8.17
CA VAL A 109 -20.96 -11.28 9.64
C VAL A 109 -21.88 -10.15 10.14
N GLY A 110 -22.78 -9.64 9.29
CA GLY A 110 -23.84 -8.70 9.68
C GLY A 110 -23.50 -7.20 9.53
N GLY A 111 -22.35 -6.83 8.96
CA GLY A 111 -22.01 -5.45 8.64
C GLY A 111 -22.89 -4.87 7.52
N ARG A 112 -23.51 -3.71 7.75
CA ARG A 112 -24.47 -3.10 6.81
C ARG A 112 -24.22 -1.61 6.51
N LYS A 113 -23.00 -1.11 6.78
CA LYS A 113 -22.63 0.30 6.54
C LYS A 113 -22.23 0.62 5.09
N GLY A 114 -22.42 -0.32 4.16
CA GLY A 114 -22.10 -0.17 2.73
C GLY A 114 -20.63 -0.36 2.37
N LEU A 115 -20.36 -0.53 1.07
CA LEU A 115 -19.02 -0.80 0.53
C LEU A 115 -18.05 0.37 0.77
N THR A 116 -18.52 1.60 0.65
CA THR A 116 -17.72 2.82 0.89
C THR A 116 -17.06 2.80 2.26
N GLN A 117 -17.77 2.34 3.29
CA GLN A 117 -17.21 2.25 4.64
C GLN A 117 -16.11 1.18 4.73
N THR A 118 -16.26 0.05 4.04
CA THR A 118 -15.21 -0.97 3.94
C THR A 118 -13.99 -0.43 3.19
N MET A 119 -14.19 0.27 2.07
CA MET A 119 -13.09 0.87 1.31
C MET A 119 -12.29 1.86 2.14
N LYS A 120 -12.95 2.78 2.85
CA LYS A 120 -12.27 3.70 3.79
C LYS A 120 -11.46 2.92 4.83
N ALA A 121 -12.07 1.90 5.44
CA ALA A 121 -11.40 1.10 6.47
C ALA A 121 -10.13 0.41 5.92
N VAL A 122 -10.20 -0.17 4.71
CA VAL A 122 -9.05 -0.80 4.06
C VAL A 122 -7.97 0.25 3.75
N MET A 123 -8.33 1.38 3.14
CA MET A 123 -7.40 2.46 2.79
C MET A 123 -6.58 2.95 4.00
N TYR A 124 -7.24 3.21 5.13
CA TYR A 124 -6.54 3.60 6.36
C TYR A 124 -5.75 2.44 6.98
N SER A 125 -6.26 1.21 6.90
CA SER A 125 -5.56 0.02 7.43
C SER A 125 -4.24 -0.29 6.71
N CYS A 126 -4.03 0.22 5.50
CA CYS A 126 -2.77 0.05 4.77
C CYS A 126 -1.60 0.82 5.39
N THR A 127 -1.85 1.73 6.35
CA THR A 127 -0.82 2.59 6.95
C THR A 127 0.40 1.83 7.46
N PRO A 128 0.27 0.76 8.27
CA PRO A 128 1.45 0.04 8.75
C PRO A 128 2.26 -0.53 7.57
N THR A 129 1.61 -1.19 6.62
CA THR A 129 2.29 -1.73 5.43
C THR A 129 3.04 -0.66 4.66
N PHE A 130 2.45 0.52 4.46
CA PHE A 130 3.10 1.59 3.71
C PHE A 130 4.22 2.28 4.48
N VAL A 131 4.15 2.31 5.81
CA VAL A 131 5.18 2.97 6.64
C VAL A 131 6.35 2.05 6.97
N ILE A 132 6.09 0.77 7.25
CA ILE A 132 7.11 -0.18 7.72
C ILE A 132 7.35 -1.37 6.79
N GLY A 133 6.45 -1.63 5.83
CA GLY A 133 6.50 -2.84 5.00
C GLY A 133 7.60 -2.85 3.92
N TRP A 134 8.34 -1.76 3.76
CA TRP A 134 9.50 -1.69 2.86
C TRP A 134 10.81 -2.07 3.56
N ILE A 135 10.81 -2.23 4.89
CA ILE A 135 12.00 -2.62 5.66
C ILE A 135 12.34 -4.08 5.34
N PRO A 136 13.57 -4.38 4.87
CA PRO A 136 13.99 -5.75 4.58
C PRO A 136 13.92 -6.66 5.82
N PHE A 137 13.54 -7.92 5.62
CA PHE A 137 13.50 -8.98 6.62
C PHE A 137 14.30 -10.21 6.16
#